data_AF-A0A497GXB0-F1
#
_entry.id   AF-A0A497GXB0-F1
#
_cell.length_a   1.000
_cell.length_b   1.000
_cell.length_c   1.000
_cell.angle_alpha   90.00
_cell.angle_beta   90.00
_cell.angle_gamma   90.00
#
_symmetry.space_group_name_H-M   'P 1'
#
loop_
_entity.id
_entity.type
_entity.pdbx_description
1 polymer ?
#
loop_
_entity_poly.entity_id
_entity_poly.type
_entity_poly.pdbx_seq_one_letter_code
_entity_poly.pdbx_strand_id
1 'polypeptide(L)'
;MEYEKIEELVNEGKIEEALRLAEEALKENPDDYDLNLLYADILEALGKSEKALEVYERLYELYGDVDLLLAKADLLSRLERNEDALEVIKRAEEDHPYDRDVKIMKALILANLGRYGEAKEILETLSEQYPEDPEIKLYLG
;
A
#
# COMPACT_ATOMS: atom_id res chain seq x y z
N MET A 1 24.92 2.06 -1.86
CA MET A 1 25.58 3.15 -1.10
C MET A 1 24.57 4.16 -0.55
N GLU A 2 23.80 4.89 -1.37
CA GLU A 2 22.82 5.85 -0.82
C GLU A 2 21.55 5.18 -0.30
N TYR A 3 20.95 4.25 -1.04
CA TYR A 3 19.80 3.45 -0.60
C TYR A 3 20.07 2.73 0.73
N GLU A 4 21.13 1.89 0.79
CA GLU A 4 21.49 1.12 1.99
C GLU A 4 21.73 2.01 3.21
N LYS A 5 22.28 3.21 3.00
CA LYS A 5 22.52 4.18 4.08
C LYS A 5 21.21 4.80 4.57
N ILE A 6 20.27 5.09 3.68
CA ILE A 6 18.93 5.57 4.07
C ILE A 6 18.23 4.49 4.89
N GLU A 7 18.27 3.24 4.44
CA GLU A 7 17.68 2.09 5.13
C GLU A 7 18.32 1.88 6.52
N GLU A 8 19.64 1.98 6.64
CA GLU A 8 20.34 1.94 7.92
C GLU A 8 19.85 3.04 8.87
N LEU A 9 19.71 4.28 8.39
CA LEU A 9 19.18 5.40 9.19
C LEU A 9 17.73 5.16 9.64
N VAL A 10 16.90 4.53 8.80
CA VAL A 10 15.53 4.13 9.18
C VAL A 10 15.56 3.10 10.30
N ASN A 11 16.40 2.07 10.17
CA ASN A 11 16.55 1.01 11.17
C ASN A 11 17.10 1.53 12.51
N GLU A 12 17.95 2.57 12.47
CA GLU A 12 18.44 3.26 13.67
C GLU A 12 17.43 4.24 14.29
N GLY A 13 16.26 4.46 13.65
CA GLY A 13 15.24 5.40 14.09
C GLY A 13 15.60 6.87 13.82
N LYS A 14 16.63 7.14 13.00
CA LYS A 14 17.05 8.49 12.60
C LYS A 14 16.23 8.98 11.40
N ILE A 15 14.90 8.98 11.56
CA ILE A 15 13.95 9.13 10.45
C ILE A 15 14.10 10.49 9.74
N GLU A 16 14.38 11.57 10.45
CA GLU A 16 14.59 12.89 9.83
C GLU A 16 15.88 12.98 9.03
N GLU A 17 16.91 12.23 9.39
CA GLU A 17 18.15 12.15 8.62
C GLU A 17 17.97 11.30 7.37
N ALA A 18 17.28 10.16 7.51
CA ALA A 18 16.88 9.32 6.39
C ALA A 18 16.07 10.12 5.36
N LEU A 19 15.10 10.92 5.82
CA LEU A 19 14.29 11.79 4.95
C LEU A 19 15.16 12.74 4.13
N ARG A 20 16.10 13.46 4.77
CA ARG A 20 16.95 14.43 4.06
C ARG A 20 17.81 13.75 3.00
N LEU A 21 18.36 12.58 3.33
CA LEU A 21 19.21 11.82 2.42
C LEU A 21 18.39 11.25 1.25
N ALA A 22 17.17 10.77 1.49
CA ALA A 22 16.25 10.33 0.45
C ALA A 22 15.86 11.50 -0.49
N GLU A 23 15.52 12.68 0.06
CA GLU A 23 15.22 13.88 -0.73
C GLU A 23 16.42 14.36 -1.57
N GLU A 24 17.66 14.14 -1.12
CA GLU A 24 18.87 14.44 -1.89
C GLU A 24 19.08 13.43 -3.01
N ALA A 25 19.01 12.14 -2.71
CA ALA A 25 19.17 11.08 -3.70
C ALA A 25 18.09 11.14 -4.81
N LEU A 26 16.85 11.50 -4.45
CA LEU A 26 15.75 11.69 -5.40
C LEU A 26 15.93 12.93 -6.30
N LYS A 27 16.80 13.89 -5.98
CA LYS A 27 17.11 14.99 -6.92
C LYS A 27 17.93 14.50 -8.10
N GLU A 28 18.80 13.52 -7.87
CA GLU A 28 19.65 12.94 -8.89
C GLU A 28 18.87 11.90 -9.71
N ASN A 29 18.06 11.06 -9.04
CA ASN A 29 17.25 10.02 -9.67
C ASN A 29 15.77 10.13 -9.24
N PRO A 30 15.00 11.07 -9.81
CA PRO A 30 13.65 11.42 -9.32
C PRO A 30 12.60 10.33 -9.54
N ASP A 31 12.84 9.43 -10.48
CA ASP A 31 11.93 8.33 -10.82
C ASP A 31 12.42 7.00 -10.28
N ASP A 32 13.50 6.94 -9.48
CA ASP A 32 14.01 5.66 -8.95
C ASP A 32 12.95 4.97 -8.08
N TYR A 33 12.51 3.77 -8.50
CA TYR A 33 11.39 3.05 -7.89
C TYR A 33 11.66 2.71 -6.43
N ASP A 34 12.77 2.03 -6.15
CA ASP A 34 13.12 1.54 -4.81
C ASP A 34 13.32 2.72 -3.85
N LEU A 35 13.96 3.79 -4.32
CA LEU A 35 14.20 4.98 -3.53
C LEU A 35 12.91 5.75 -3.21
N ASN A 36 11.97 5.84 -4.16
CA ASN A 36 10.67 6.45 -3.91
C ASN A 36 9.81 5.61 -2.95
N LEU A 37 9.88 4.27 -3.01
CA LEU A 37 9.22 3.41 -2.02
C LEU A 37 9.77 3.67 -0.62
N LEU A 38 11.08 3.65 -0.46
CA LEU A 38 11.73 3.94 0.82
C LEU A 38 11.38 5.35 1.32
N TYR A 39 11.29 6.32 0.42
CA TYR A 39 10.84 7.68 0.74
C TYR A 39 9.38 7.72 1.21
N ALA A 40 8.46 6.98 0.59
CA ALA A 40 7.08 6.87 1.03
C ALA A 40 6.98 6.27 2.44
N ASP A 41 7.73 5.20 2.73
CA ASP A 41 7.78 4.58 4.06
C ASP A 41 8.28 5.55 5.14
N ILE A 42 9.31 6.34 4.82
CA ILE A 42 9.82 7.40 5.70
C ILE A 42 8.76 8.48 5.94
N LEU A 43 8.03 8.88 4.90
CA LEU A 43 6.95 9.86 5.02
C LEU A 43 5.83 9.33 5.93
N GLU A 44 5.45 8.08 5.79
CA GLU A 44 4.48 7.42 6.67
C GLU A 44 4.94 7.40 8.13
N ALA A 45 6.18 7.00 8.39
CA ALA A 45 6.75 6.98 9.73
C ALA A 45 6.75 8.37 10.41
N LEU A 46 6.82 9.43 9.62
CA LEU A 46 6.74 10.82 10.07
C LEU A 46 5.31 11.39 10.15
N GLY A 47 4.29 10.58 9.85
CA GLY A 47 2.89 11.03 9.79
C GLY A 47 2.58 11.96 8.62
N LYS A 48 3.44 12.01 7.60
CA LYS A 48 3.25 12.80 6.38
C LYS A 48 2.46 12.02 5.33
N SER A 49 1.34 11.42 5.76
CA SER A 49 0.60 10.43 4.97
C SER A 49 0.10 10.96 3.63
N GLU A 50 -0.36 12.22 3.53
CA GLU A 50 -0.79 12.79 2.24
C GLU A 50 0.33 12.80 1.19
N LYS A 51 1.57 13.06 1.61
CA LYS A 51 2.73 13.01 0.69
C LYS A 51 3.07 11.58 0.29
N ALA A 52 2.92 10.61 1.20
CA ALA A 52 3.13 9.21 0.86
C ALA A 52 2.10 8.75 -0.19
N LEU A 53 0.84 9.15 -0.03
CA LEU A 53 -0.22 8.88 -1.02
C LEU A 53 0.10 9.47 -2.41
N GLU A 54 0.67 10.68 -2.46
CA GLU A 54 1.14 11.30 -3.72
C GLU A 54 2.29 10.49 -4.36
N VAL A 55 3.22 9.96 -3.56
CA VAL A 55 4.33 9.14 -4.05
C VAL A 55 3.83 7.82 -4.63
N TYR A 56 2.94 7.12 -3.93
CA TYR A 56 2.34 5.87 -4.45
C TYR A 56 1.58 6.09 -5.75
N GLU A 57 0.79 7.16 -5.84
CA GLU A 57 0.08 7.50 -7.09
C GLU A 57 1.05 7.74 -8.24
N ARG A 58 2.09 8.57 -8.02
CA ARG A 58 3.09 8.87 -9.05
C ARG A 58 3.84 7.62 -9.49
N LEU A 59 4.26 6.77 -8.55
CA LEU A 59 4.93 5.51 -8.89
C LEU A 59 4.00 4.60 -9.69
N TYR A 60 2.71 4.55 -9.35
CA TYR A 60 1.76 3.73 -10.10
C TYR A 60 1.61 4.24 -11.53
N GLU A 61 1.52 5.55 -11.73
CA GLU A 61 1.47 6.16 -13.06
C GLU A 61 2.71 5.84 -13.92
N LEU A 62 3.88 5.68 -13.29
CA LEU A 62 5.14 5.36 -13.97
C LEU A 62 5.30 3.87 -14.29
N TYR A 63 4.89 3.00 -13.37
CA TYR A 63 5.25 1.58 -13.40
C TYR A 63 4.08 0.61 -13.57
N GLY A 64 2.85 1.04 -13.27
CA GLY A 64 1.65 0.19 -13.36
C GLY A 64 1.66 -0.97 -12.36
N ASP A 65 2.36 -0.82 -11.24
CA ASP A 65 2.49 -1.85 -10.22
C ASP A 65 1.33 -1.80 -9.21
N VAL A 66 0.53 -2.86 -9.19
CA VAL A 66 -0.68 -2.95 -8.35
C VAL A 66 -0.38 -2.81 -6.87
N ASP A 67 0.81 -3.22 -6.42
CA ASP A 67 1.23 -3.14 -5.01
C ASP A 67 1.20 -1.69 -4.50
N LEU A 68 1.40 -0.71 -5.38
CA LEU A 68 1.32 0.72 -5.05
C LEU A 68 -0.12 1.17 -4.80
N LEU A 69 -1.09 0.64 -5.55
CA LEU A 69 -2.51 0.89 -5.27
C LEU A 69 -2.95 0.21 -3.98
N LEU A 70 -2.43 -0.98 -3.68
CA LEU A 70 -2.68 -1.69 -2.42
C LEU A 70 -2.12 -0.91 -1.23
N ALA A 71 -0.87 -0.45 -1.31
CA ALA A 71 -0.24 0.38 -0.28
C ALA A 71 -1.01 1.69 -0.06
N LYS A 72 -1.42 2.35 -1.15
CA LYS A 72 -2.25 3.56 -1.09
C LYS A 72 -3.60 3.31 -0.41
N ALA A 73 -4.28 2.21 -0.76
CA ALA A 73 -5.57 1.86 -0.17
C ALA A 73 -5.45 1.50 1.32
N ASP A 74 -4.42 0.74 1.70
CA ASP A 74 -4.12 0.43 3.10
C ASP A 74 -3.90 1.70 3.93
N LEU A 75 -3.04 2.61 3.44
CA LEU A 75 -2.77 3.87 4.12
C LEU A 75 -4.04 4.71 4.28
N LEU A 76 -4.88 4.80 3.24
CA LEU A 76 -6.18 5.49 3.33
C LEU A 76 -7.10 4.84 4.37
N SER A 77 -7.15 3.52 4.44
CA SER A 77 -7.96 2.81 5.44
C SER A 77 -7.44 3.05 6.87
N ARG A 78 -6.12 3.03 7.09
CA ARG A 78 -5.50 3.39 8.38
C ARG A 78 -5.77 4.83 8.81
N LEU A 79 -6.01 5.73 7.86
CA LEU A 79 -6.44 7.12 8.10
C LEU A 79 -7.96 7.27 8.29
N GLU A 80 -8.70 6.15 8.38
CA GLU A 80 -10.17 6.10 8.44
C GLU A 80 -10.86 6.69 7.19
N ARG A 81 -10.13 6.89 6.09
CA ARG A 81 -10.64 7.35 4.79
C ARG A 81 -11.06 6.16 3.93
N ASN A 82 -11.92 5.31 4.48
CA ASN A 82 -12.27 4.02 3.88
C ASN A 82 -13.01 4.16 2.53
N GLU A 83 -13.79 5.20 2.33
CA GLU A 83 -14.45 5.48 1.05
C GLU A 83 -13.44 5.80 -0.06
N ASP A 84 -12.41 6.60 0.25
CA ASP A 84 -11.33 6.89 -0.68
C ASP A 84 -10.53 5.61 -0.99
N ALA A 85 -10.28 4.78 0.03
CA ALA A 85 -9.62 3.49 -0.14
C ALA A 85 -10.40 2.57 -1.09
N LEU A 86 -11.74 2.54 -0.99
CA LEU A 86 -12.58 1.76 -1.91
C LEU A 86 -12.52 2.28 -3.36
N GLU A 87 -12.36 3.59 -3.59
CA GLU A 87 -12.19 4.12 -4.95
C GLU A 87 -10.84 3.70 -5.54
N VAL A 88 -9.78 3.70 -4.74
CA VAL A 88 -8.47 3.18 -5.15
C VAL A 88 -8.54 1.69 -5.49
N ILE A 89 -9.21 0.89 -4.65
CA ILE A 89 -9.42 -0.54 -4.92
C ILE A 89 -10.27 -0.79 -6.14
N LYS A 90 -11.30 0.01 -6.39
CA LYS A 90 -12.09 -0.10 -7.61
C LYS A 90 -11.24 0.09 -8.86
N ARG A 91 -10.33 1.08 -8.86
CA ARG A 91 -9.35 1.24 -9.94
C ARG A 91 -8.43 0.03 -10.07
N ALA A 92 -7.93 -0.50 -8.95
CA ALA A 92 -7.12 -1.70 -8.96
C ALA A 92 -7.88 -2.92 -9.52
N GLU A 93 -9.18 -3.06 -9.25
CA GLU A 93 -10.03 -4.11 -9.83
C GLU A 93 -10.25 -3.92 -11.34
N GLU A 94 -10.32 -2.68 -11.83
CA GLU A 94 -10.45 -2.37 -13.26
C GLU A 94 -9.17 -2.71 -14.03
N ASP A 95 -8.01 -2.37 -13.48
CA ASP A 95 -6.70 -2.61 -14.09
C ASP A 95 -6.20 -4.05 -13.88
N HIS A 96 -6.52 -4.67 -12.72
CA HIS A 96 -6.06 -6.00 -12.29
C HIS A 96 -7.21 -6.90 -11.79
N PRO A 97 -8.19 -7.27 -12.64
CA PRO A 97 -9.45 -7.93 -12.23
C PRO A 97 -9.30 -9.34 -11.63
N TYR A 98 -8.14 -9.98 -11.81
CA TYR A 98 -7.86 -11.33 -11.32
C TYR A 98 -6.89 -11.34 -10.15
N ASP A 99 -6.45 -10.17 -9.68
CA ASP A 99 -5.55 -10.08 -8.55
C ASP A 99 -6.30 -10.42 -7.25
N ARG A 100 -5.75 -11.39 -6.52
CA ARG A 100 -6.32 -11.89 -5.27
C ARG A 100 -6.18 -10.83 -4.16
N ASP A 101 -5.06 -10.14 -4.11
CA ASP A 101 -4.69 -9.25 -3.01
C ASP A 101 -5.53 -7.98 -3.07
N VAL A 102 -5.89 -7.53 -4.28
CA VAL A 102 -6.92 -6.50 -4.50
C VAL A 102 -8.26 -6.89 -3.86
N LYS A 103 -8.72 -8.14 -4.04
CA LYS A 103 -9.99 -8.61 -3.47
C LYS A 103 -9.91 -8.76 -1.95
N ILE A 104 -8.78 -9.19 -1.42
CA ILE A 104 -8.54 -9.25 0.04
C ILE A 104 -8.57 -7.85 0.63
N MET A 105 -7.83 -6.90 0.05
CA MET A 105 -7.81 -5.52 0.52
C MET A 105 -9.22 -4.90 0.52
N LYS A 106 -10.02 -5.17 -0.52
CA LYS A 106 -11.44 -4.79 -0.56
C LYS A 106 -12.22 -5.33 0.63
N ALA A 107 -12.08 -6.63 0.94
CA ALA A 107 -12.77 -7.26 2.06
C ALA A 107 -12.35 -6.63 3.40
N LEU A 108 -11.05 -6.34 3.59
CA LEU A 108 -10.53 -5.68 4.78
C LEU A 108 -11.11 -4.27 4.96
N ILE A 109 -11.13 -3.47 3.90
CA ILE A 109 -11.71 -2.11 3.93
C ILE A 109 -13.22 -2.16 4.21
N LEU A 110 -13.94 -3.10 3.60
CA LEU A 110 -15.36 -3.32 3.89
C LEU A 110 -15.61 -3.70 5.35
N ALA A 111 -14.74 -4.52 5.94
CA ALA A 111 -14.82 -4.85 7.37
C ALA A 111 -14.56 -3.61 8.25
N ASN A 112 -13.61 -2.74 7.88
CA ASN A 112 -13.34 -1.47 8.58
C ASN A 112 -14.54 -0.50 8.50
N LEU A 113 -15.32 -0.55 7.42
CA LEU A 113 -16.60 0.16 7.28
C LEU A 113 -17.78 -0.49 8.02
N GLY A 114 -17.58 -1.62 8.69
CA GLY A 114 -18.65 -2.40 9.33
C GLY A 114 -19.54 -3.19 8.36
N ARG A 115 -19.17 -3.26 7.08
CA ARG A 115 -19.87 -4.01 6.02
C ARG A 115 -19.44 -5.48 6.01
N TYR A 116 -19.53 -6.13 7.17
CA TYR A 116 -19.00 -7.48 7.40
C TYR A 116 -19.61 -8.56 6.49
N GLY A 117 -20.88 -8.41 6.11
CA GLY A 117 -21.55 -9.36 5.22
C GLY A 117 -20.89 -9.41 3.84
N GLU A 118 -20.60 -8.24 3.27
CA GLU A 118 -19.96 -8.14 1.95
C GLU A 118 -18.49 -8.57 2.01
N ALA A 119 -17.77 -8.19 3.08
CA ALA A 119 -16.41 -8.64 3.31
C ALA A 119 -16.33 -10.19 3.36
N LYS A 120 -17.26 -10.80 4.10
CA LYS A 120 -17.32 -12.26 4.24
C LYS A 120 -17.64 -12.97 2.92
N GLU A 121 -18.58 -12.46 2.14
CA GLU A 121 -18.92 -13.03 0.82
C GLU A 121 -17.71 -13.05 -0.13
N ILE A 122 -16.92 -11.99 -0.13
CA ILE A 122 -15.68 -11.91 -0.91
C ILE A 122 -14.68 -12.97 -0.44
N LEU A 123 -14.45 -13.07 0.88
CA LEU A 123 -13.50 -14.02 1.44
C LEU A 123 -13.92 -15.48 1.24
N GLU A 124 -15.21 -15.80 1.35
CA GLU A 124 -15.74 -17.13 1.05
C GLU A 124 -15.52 -17.49 -0.42
N THR A 125 -15.83 -16.57 -1.32
CA THR A 125 -15.59 -16.74 -2.76
C THR A 125 -14.10 -16.95 -3.07
N LEU A 126 -13.22 -16.20 -2.41
CA LEU A 126 -11.77 -16.37 -2.54
C LEU A 126 -11.31 -17.71 -1.97
N SER A 127 -11.87 -18.17 -0.84
CA SER A 127 -11.51 -19.46 -0.24
C SER A 127 -11.91 -20.64 -1.11
N GLU A 128 -12.98 -20.53 -1.90
CA GLU A 128 -13.35 -21.55 -2.88
C GLU A 128 -12.37 -21.58 -4.06
N GLN A 129 -11.88 -20.41 -4.49
CA GLN A 129 -10.93 -20.28 -5.61
C GLN A 129 -9.51 -20.67 -5.22
N TYR A 130 -9.10 -20.35 -4.00
CA TYR A 130 -7.76 -20.57 -3.46
C TYR A 130 -7.82 -21.38 -2.15
N PRO A 131 -8.27 -22.65 -2.19
CA PRO A 131 -8.55 -23.44 -1.00
C PRO A 131 -7.32 -23.80 -0.16
N GLU A 132 -6.11 -23.66 -0.70
CA GLU A 132 -4.86 -23.92 0.02
C GLU A 132 -4.21 -22.65 0.59
N ASP A 133 -4.83 -21.50 0.38
CA ASP A 133 -4.28 -20.23 0.81
C ASP A 133 -4.45 -20.02 2.32
N PRO A 134 -3.36 -19.94 3.10
CA PRO A 134 -3.43 -19.82 4.55
C PRO A 134 -3.90 -18.43 5.01
N GLU A 135 -3.66 -17.39 4.22
CA GLU A 135 -4.05 -16.02 4.58
C GLU A 135 -5.56 -15.83 4.42
N ILE A 136 -6.18 -16.33 3.35
CA ILE A 136 -7.65 -16.28 3.20
C ILE A 136 -8.34 -17.02 4.35
N LYS A 137 -7.80 -18.19 4.74
CA LYS A 137 -8.32 -18.96 5.89
C LYS A 137 -8.23 -18.20 7.19
N LEU A 138 -7.17 -17.42 7.40
CA LEU A 138 -7.00 -16.59 8.60
C LEU A 138 -8.07 -15.51 8.69
N TYR A 139 -8.48 -14.92 7.57
CA TYR A 139 -9.54 -13.90 7.57
C TYR A 139 -10.96 -14.46 7.77
N LEU A 140 -11.16 -15.77 7.59
CA LEU A 140 -12.45 -16.45 7.78
C LEU A 140 -12.60 -17.14 9.15
N GLY A 141 -11.49 -17.46 9.83
CA GLY A 141 -11.45 -18.23 11.09
C GLY A 141 -11.53 -17.36 12.34
#